data_AF-A0A2D6CQF5-F1
#
_entry.id   AF-A0A2D6CQF5-F1
#
_cell.length_a   1.000
_cell.length_b   1.000
_cell.length_c   1.000
_cell.angle_alpha   90.00
_cell.angle_beta   90.00
_cell.angle_gamma   90.00
#
_symmetry.space_group_name_H-M   'P 1'
#
loop_
_entity.id
_entity.type
_entity.pdbx_description
1 polymer ?
#
loop_
_entity_poly.entity_id
_entity_poly.type
_entity_poly.pdbx_seq_one_letter_code
_entity_poly.pdbx_strand_id
1 'polypeptide(L)' 'MTEFFQMGGYAMYVWPAYAITAAALIITVISPLRRRLRMLRELSAIAAQRDIHRSE' A
#
# COMPACT_ATOMS: atom_id res chain seq x y z
N MET A 1 13.26 -22.47 19.78
CA MET A 1 12.80 -21.44 18.81
C MET A 1 11.31 -21.57 18.47
N THR A 2 10.74 -22.78 18.44
CA THR A 2 9.29 -23.02 18.19
C THR A 2 8.39 -22.77 19.41
N GLU A 3 8.91 -22.80 20.64
CA GLU A 3 8.11 -22.54 21.86
C GLU A 3 7.53 -21.12 21.95
N PHE A 4 8.14 -20.10 21.33
CA PHE A 4 7.58 -18.74 21.29
C PHE A 4 6.35 -18.63 20.36
N PHE A 5 6.30 -19.45 19.31
CA PHE A 5 5.13 -19.56 18.43
C PHE A 5 4.10 -20.58 18.96
N GLN A 6 4.56 -21.53 19.78
CA GLN A 6 3.76 -22.62 20.35
C GLN A 6 3.69 -22.52 21.88
N MET A 7 3.49 -21.32 22.43
CA MET A 7 3.10 -21.14 23.84
C MET A 7 1.64 -21.61 24.02
N GLY A 8 1.39 -22.92 23.90
CA GLY A 8 0.20 -23.61 24.38
C GLY A 8 -1.17 -22.98 24.06
N GLY A 9 -1.33 -22.29 22.92
CA GLY A 9 -2.61 -21.68 22.52
C GLY A 9 -2.73 -20.17 22.71
N TYR A 10 -1.82 -19.47 23.40
CA TYR A 10 -1.92 -18.01 23.57
C TYR A 10 -1.55 -17.19 22.32
N ALA A 11 -0.66 -17.74 21.49
CA ALA A 11 -0.22 -17.09 20.25
C ALA A 11 -1.43 -16.76 19.34
N MET A 12 -2.42 -17.64 19.22
CA MET A 12 -3.57 -17.41 18.35
C MET A 12 -4.42 -16.19 18.75
N TYR A 13 -4.33 -15.71 19.99
CA TYR A 13 -5.06 -14.53 20.46
C TYR A 13 -4.28 -13.22 20.24
N VAL A 14 -2.95 -13.29 20.27
CA VAL A 14 -2.07 -12.11 20.18
C VAL A 14 -1.76 -11.77 18.71
N TRP A 15 -1.51 -12.79 17.89
CA TRP A 15 -1.17 -12.63 16.47
C TRP A 15 -2.23 -11.88 15.64
N PRO A 16 -3.54 -12.11 15.81
CA PRO A 16 -4.56 -11.35 15.08
C PRO A 16 -4.51 -9.86 15.36
N ALA A 17 -4.23 -9.45 16.60
CA ALA A 17 -4.11 -8.03 16.94
C ALA A 17 -2.94 -7.39 16.19
N TYR A 18 -1.77 -8.04 16.20
CA TYR A 18 -0.61 -7.59 15.42
C TYR A 18 -0.87 -7.62 13.91
N ALA A 19 -1.57 -8.63 13.40
CA ALA A 19 -1.93 -8.74 11.98
C ALA A 19 -2.88 -7.62 11.55
N ILE A 20 -3.87 -7.28 12.38
CA ILE A 20 -4.80 -6.17 12.13
C ILE A 20 -4.04 -4.84 12.13
N THR A 21 -3.16 -4.61 13.11
CA THR A 21 -2.34 -3.39 13.16
C THR A 21 -1.40 -3.29 11.95
N ALA A 22 -0.73 -4.39 11.58
CA ALA A 22 0.13 -4.42 10.40
C ALA A 22 -0.68 -4.16 9.12
N ALA A 23 -1.86 -4.77 8.98
CA ALA A 23 -2.76 -4.53 7.84
C ALA A 23 -3.22 -3.07 7.78
N ALA A 24 -3.60 -2.48 8.92
CA ALA A 24 -3.97 -1.07 9.00
C ALA A 24 -2.81 -0.16 8.60
N LEU A 25 -1.59 -0.46 9.05
CA LEU A 25 -0.38 0.27 8.66
C LEU A 25 -0.14 0.19 7.15
N ILE A 26 -0.22 -1.03 6.60
CA ILE A 26 -0.08 -1.30 5.16
C ILE A 26 -1.13 -0.51 4.37
N ILE A 27 -2.40 -0.56 4.75
CA ILE A 27 -3.49 0.18 4.08
C ILE A 27 -3.21 1.69 4.13
N THR A 28 -2.78 2.19 5.29
CA THR A 28 -2.48 3.61 5.50
C THR A 28 -1.29 4.07 4.67
N VAL A 29 -0.29 3.23 4.44
CA VAL A 29 0.89 3.52 3.59
C VAL A 29 0.58 3.34 2.11
N ILE A 30 -0.20 2.32 1.74
CA ILE A 30 -0.56 2.03 0.35
C ILE A 30 -1.56 3.07 -0.20
N SER A 31 -2.48 3.58 0.62
CA SER A 31 -3.47 4.59 0.22
C SER A 31 -2.85 5.85 -0.43
N PRO A 32 -1.88 6.55 0.20
CA PRO A 32 -1.21 7.70 -0.40
C PRO A 32 -0.33 7.30 -1.59
N LEU A 33 0.31 6.13 -1.56
CA LEU A 33 1.13 5.64 -2.66
C LEU A 33 0.29 5.43 -3.93
N ARG A 34 -0.88 4.80 -3.79
CA ARG A 34 -1.85 4.61 -4.88
C ARG A 34 -2.37 5.95 -5.40
N ARG A 35 -2.64 6.91 -4.50
CA ARG A 35 -3.10 8.24 -4.89
C ARG A 35 -2.05 9.01 -5.68
N ARG A 36 -0.78 8.91 -5.27
CA ARG A 36 0.37 9.51 -5.98
C ARG A 36 0.55 8.90 -7.38
N LEU A 37 0.43 7.58 -7.50
CA LEU A 37 0.52 6.89 -8.79
C LEU A 37 -0.60 7.32 -9.76
N ARG A 38 -1.82 7.56 -9.24
CA ARG A 38 -2.94 8.07 -10.06
C ARG A 38 -2.68 9.49 -10.55
N MET A 39 -2.23 10.39 -9.68
CA MET A 39 -1.91 11.77 -10.07
C MET A 39 -0.80 11.84 -11.12
N LEU A 40 0.25 11.02 -11.00
CA LEU A 40 1.32 10.98 -11.99
C LEU A 40 0.83 10.48 -13.36
N ARG A 41 -0.11 9.52 -13.38
CA ARG A 41 -0.72 9.04 -14.63
C ARG A 41 -1.57 10.11 -15.32
N GLU A 42 -2.34 10.88 -14.55
CA GLU A 42 -3.12 12.01 -15.10
C GLU A 42 -2.20 13.08 -15.68
N LEU A 43 -1.12 13.44 -14.97
CA LEU A 43 -0.12 14.39 -15.48
C LEU A 43 0.57 13.89 -16.75
N SER A 44 0.94 12.61 -16.82
CA SER A 44 1.54 12.03 -18.03
C SER A 44 0.58 12.02 -19.21
N ALA A 45 -0.72 11.79 -18.97
CA ALA A 45 -1.73 11.79 -20.02
C ALA A 45 -1.91 13.20 -20.62
N ILE A 46 -1.92 14.23 -19.76
CA ILE A 46 -2.01 15.63 -20.19
C ILE A 46 -0.73 16.07 -20.91
N ALA A 47 0.45 15.67 -20.43
CA ALA A 47 1.73 15.99 -21.05
C ALA A 47 1.85 15.37 -22.46
N ALA A 48 1.45 14.10 -22.61
CA ALA A 48 1.44 13.42 -23.91
C ALA A 48 0.56 14.12 -24.95
N GLN A 49 -0.55 14.73 -24.51
CA GLN A 49 -1.46 15.45 -25.39
C GLN A 49 -0.92 16.82 -25.84
N ARG A 50 -0.03 17.44 -25.05
CA ARG A 50 0.58 18.74 -25.39
C ARG A 50 1.70 18.64 -26.42
N ASP A 51 2.43 17.54 -26.47
CA ASP A 51 3.46 17.33 -27.49
C ASP A 51 2.86 17.09 -28.88
N ILE A 52 1.67 16.48 -28.96
CA ILE A 52 1.00 16.19 -30.24
C ILE A 52 0.50 17.46 -30.93
N HIS A 53 0.11 18.50 -30.17
CA HIS A 53 -0.43 19.74 -30.73
C HIS A 53 0.63 20.84 -30.95
N ARG A 54 1.88 20.63 -30.53
CA ARG A 54 2.99 21.59 -30.77
C ARG A 54 3.75 21.30 -32.07
N SER A 55 3.43 20.22 -32.77
CA SER A 55 4.05 19.85 -34.06
C SER A 55 3.29 20.32 -35.30
N GLU A 56 2.26 21.16 -35.17
CA GLU A 56 1.63 21.90 -36.28
C GLU A 56 2.00 23.38 -36.24
#